data_AF-A0A2G4FRI1-F1
#
_entry.id   AF-A0A2G4FRI1-F1
#
_cell.length_a   1.000
_cell.length_b   1.000
_cell.length_c   1.000
_cell.angle_alpha   90.00
_cell.angle_beta   90.00
_cell.angle_gamma   90.00
#
_symmetry.space_group_name_H-M   'P 1'
#
loop_
_entity.id
_entity.type
_entity.pdbx_description
1 polymer ?
#
loop_
_entity_poly.entity_id
_entity_poly.type
_entity_poly.pdbx_seq_one_letter_code
_entity_poly.pdbx_strand_id
1 'polypeptide(L)'
;MKVLVRVLGTLLLVGLILTRVNLGQIMDSFATLRPAYWVAAFLLLVFTQVLSCQRWKVLANAVGFGGTFYEYLKYFFIGMFFNLALPTSVGGDVV
;
A
#
# COMPACT_ATOMS: atom_id res chain seq x y z
N MET A 1 15.05 8.08 -25.09
CA MET A 1 15.94 6.89 -25.01
C MET A 1 16.05 6.28 -23.62
N LYS A 2 16.34 7.03 -22.53
CA LYS A 2 16.52 6.47 -21.17
C LYS A 2 15.33 5.62 -20.65
N VAL A 3 14.09 6.06 -20.92
CA VAL A 3 12.87 5.33 -20.52
C VAL A 3 12.76 3.99 -21.25
N LEU A 4 13.09 3.96 -22.54
CA LEU A 4 12.98 2.75 -23.38
C LEU A 4 13.94 1.65 -22.90
N VAL A 5 15.18 2.02 -22.58
CA VAL A 5 16.20 1.10 -22.03
C VAL A 5 15.77 0.56 -20.67
N ARG A 6 15.20 1.42 -19.80
CA ARG A 6 14.70 0.99 -18.49
C ARG A 6 13.53 0.02 -18.63
N VAL A 7 12.57 0.32 -19.49
CA VAL A 7 11.40 -0.56 -19.74
C VAL A 7 11.85 -1.89 -20.31
N LEU A 8 12.73 -1.90 -21.32
CA LEU A 8 13.28 -3.13 -21.90
C LEU A 8 14.06 -3.95 -20.87
N GLY A 9 14.90 -3.30 -20.05
CA GLY A 9 15.62 -3.95 -18.96
C GLY A 9 14.68 -4.58 -17.94
N THR A 10 13.64 -3.86 -17.51
CA THR A 10 12.63 -4.39 -16.59
C THR A 10 11.88 -5.58 -17.21
N LEU A 11 11.46 -5.48 -18.47
CA LEU A 11 10.75 -6.56 -19.17
C LEU A 11 11.63 -7.80 -19.33
N LEU A 12 12.91 -7.63 -19.65
CA LEU A 12 13.87 -8.73 -19.78
C LEU A 12 14.09 -9.43 -18.43
N LEU A 13 14.28 -8.66 -17.36
CA LEU A 13 14.43 -9.21 -16.01
C LEU A 13 13.17 -9.95 -15.55
N VAL A 14 11.98 -9.35 -15.75
CA VAL A 14 10.71 -9.99 -15.41
C VAL A 14 10.51 -11.26 -16.23
N GLY A 15 10.81 -11.24 -17.53
CA GLY A 15 10.75 -12.43 -18.39
C GLY A 15 11.71 -13.54 -17.94
N LEU A 16 12.94 -13.19 -17.56
CA LEU A 16 13.89 -14.16 -16.99
C LEU A 16 13.38 -14.76 -15.69
N ILE A 17 12.79 -13.96 -14.80
CA ILE A 17 12.19 -14.47 -13.56
C ILE A 17 11.03 -15.42 -13.87
N LEU A 18 10.14 -15.05 -14.80
CA LEU A 18 8.98 -15.87 -15.17
C LEU A 18 9.37 -17.22 -15.78
N THR A 19 10.51 -17.31 -16.48
CA THR A 19 11.02 -18.60 -17.00
C THR A 19 11.66 -19.47 -15.91
N ARG A 20 12.12 -18.88 -14.80
CA ARG A 20 12.72 -19.59 -13.67
C ARG A 20 11.70 -19.94 -12.58
N VAL A 21 10.60 -19.20 -12.52
CA VAL A 21 9.53 -19.37 -11.56
C VAL A 21 8.55 -20.42 -12.07
N ASN A 22 8.30 -21.44 -11.25
CA ASN A 22 7.23 -22.39 -11.51
C ASN A 22 5.90 -21.78 -11.04
N LEU A 23 5.12 -21.25 -11.99
CA LEU A 23 3.80 -20.68 -11.72
C LEU A 23 2.84 -21.70 -11.07
N GLY A 24 3.01 -22.99 -11.35
CA GLY A 24 2.27 -24.07 -10.69
C GLY A 24 2.58 -24.16 -9.20
N GLN A 25 3.86 -24.13 -8.82
CA GLN A 25 4.25 -24.11 -7.40
C GLN A 25 3.74 -22.87 -6.66
N ILE A 26 3.67 -21.71 -7.34
CA ILE A 26 3.04 -20.52 -6.75
C ILE A 26 1.56 -20.79 -6.47
N MET A 27 0.83 -21.32 -7.46
CA MET A 27 -0.59 -21.60 -7.32
C MET A 27 -0.86 -22.64 -6.21
N ASP A 28 -0.04 -23.68 -6.13
CA ASP A 28 -0.12 -24.69 -5.06
C ASP A 28 0.16 -24.06 -3.68
N SER A 29 1.11 -23.14 -3.61
CA SER A 29 1.39 -22.38 -2.38
C SER A 29 0.17 -21.53 -1.97
N PHE A 30 -0.52 -20.91 -2.94
CA PHE A 30 -1.79 -20.21 -2.69
C PHE A 30 -2.93 -21.15 -2.25
N ALA A 31 -2.97 -22.39 -2.74
CA ALA A 31 -3.96 -23.38 -2.32
C ALA A 31 -3.73 -23.88 -0.88
N THR A 32 -2.48 -23.91 -0.42
CA THR A 32 -2.13 -24.32 0.96
C THR A 32 -2.23 -23.18 1.99
N LEU A 33 -2.38 -21.93 1.54
CA LEU A 33 -2.49 -20.76 2.41
C LEU A 33 -3.79 -20.83 3.23
N ARG A 34 -3.64 -20.75 4.56
CA ARG A 34 -4.80 -20.71 5.45
C ARG A 34 -5.44 -19.31 5.40
N PRO A 35 -6.75 -19.20 5.09
CA PRO A 35 -7.45 -17.91 5.03
C PRO A 35 -7.33 -17.08 6.32
N ALA A 36 -7.21 -17.75 7.47
CA ALA A 36 -7.03 -17.10 8.77
C ALA A 36 -5.79 -16.18 8.82
N TYR A 37 -4.66 -16.59 8.23
CA TYR A 37 -3.46 -15.75 8.22
C TYR A 37 -3.63 -14.53 7.31
N TRP A 38 -4.35 -14.67 6.20
CA TRP A 38 -4.70 -13.56 5.32
C TRP A 38 -5.59 -12.53 6.01
N VAL A 39 -6.64 -13.00 6.69
CA VAL A 39 -7.52 -12.13 7.48
C VAL A 39 -6.75 -11.47 8.61
N ALA A 40 -5.89 -12.20 9.32
CA ALA A 40 -5.06 -11.63 10.38
C ALA A 40 -4.10 -10.55 9.85
N ALA A 41 -3.44 -10.80 8.71
CA ALA A 41 -2.57 -9.82 8.07
C ALA A 41 -3.34 -8.57 7.62
N PHE A 42 -4.53 -8.75 7.03
CA PHE A 42 -5.40 -7.64 6.64
C PHE A 42 -5.85 -6.82 7.84
N LEU A 43 -6.31 -7.47 8.91
CA LEU A 43 -6.71 -6.78 10.14
C LEU A 43 -5.54 -6.03 10.78
N LEU A 44 -4.34 -6.62 10.77
CA LEU A 44 -3.14 -5.98 11.28
C LEU A 44 -2.81 -4.72 10.46
N LEU A 45 -2.89 -4.78 9.13
CA LEU A 45 -2.69 -3.63 8.25
C LEU A 45 -3.69 -2.50 8.54
N VAL A 46 -4.98 -2.84 8.63
CA VAL A 46 -6.02 -1.85 8.96
C VAL A 46 -5.77 -1.26 10.35
N PHE A 47 -5.40 -2.09 11.33
CA PHE A 47 -5.09 -1.64 12.69
C PHE A 47 -3.90 -0.67 12.73
N THR A 48 -2.81 -0.97 12.02
CA THR A 48 -1.67 -0.05 11.88
C THR A 48 -2.08 1.29 11.27
N GLN A 49 -3.01 1.28 10.31
CA GLN A 49 -3.54 2.50 9.72
C GLN A 49 -4.37 3.32 10.73
N VAL A 50 -5.22 2.66 11.52
CA VAL A 50 -6.01 3.30 12.58
C VAL A 50 -5.09 3.96 13.62
N LEU A 51 -4.02 3.28 14.04
CA LEU A 51 -3.02 3.85 14.95
C LEU A 51 -2.30 5.07 14.35
N SER A 52 -1.95 4.99 13.06
CA SER A 52 -1.31 6.09 12.35
C SER A 52 -2.25 7.31 12.25
N CYS A 53 -3.53 7.09 11.97
CA CYS A 53 -4.56 8.13 12.01
C CYS A 53 -4.63 8.79 13.39
N GLN A 54 -4.59 8.02 14.48
CA GLN A 54 -4.63 8.57 15.83
C GLN A 54 -3.43 9.47 16.11
N ARG A 55 -2.23 9.09 15.64
CA ARG A 55 -1.03 9.94 15.72
C ARG A 55 -1.24 11.27 15.02
N TRP A 56 -1.81 11.26 13.81
CA TRP A 56 -2.10 12.48 13.04
C TRP A 56 -3.19 13.34 13.70
N LYS A 57 -4.20 12.72 14.30
CA LYS A 57 -5.22 13.43 15.09
C LYS A 57 -4.61 14.17 16.28
N VAL A 58 -3.69 13.54 17.01
CA VAL A 58 -2.99 14.19 18.14
C VAL A 58 -2.19 15.40 17.65
N LEU A 59 -1.49 15.27 16.52
CA LEU A 59 -0.73 16.37 15.93
C LEU A 59 -1.64 17.52 15.48
N ALA A 60 -2.73 17.21 14.78
CA ALA A 60 -3.66 18.21 14.29
C ALA A 60 -4.38 18.96 15.43
N ASN A 61 -4.79 18.23 16.48
CA ASN A 61 -5.34 18.83 17.69
C ASN A 61 -4.34 19.79 18.37
N ALA A 62 -3.04 19.47 18.36
CA ALA A 62 -2.00 20.34 18.92
C ALA A 62 -1.86 21.68 18.16
N VAL A 63 -2.23 21.71 16.88
CA VAL A 63 -2.24 22.92 16.02
C VAL A 63 -3.61 23.62 16.05
N GLY A 64 -4.56 23.12 16.83
CA GLY A 64 -5.90 23.71 17.00
C GLY A 64 -6.96 23.19 16.02
N PHE A 65 -6.65 22.19 15.21
CA PHE A 65 -7.65 21.53 14.37
C PHE A 65 -8.43 20.49 15.17
N GLY A 66 -9.66 20.83 15.55
CA GLY A 66 -10.60 19.89 16.19
C GLY A 66 -11.27 18.95 15.18
N GLY A 67 -11.91 17.90 15.69
CA GLY A 67 -12.70 16.98 14.87
C GLY A 67 -12.95 15.64 15.55
N THR A 68 -13.96 14.92 15.05
CA THR A 68 -14.27 13.56 15.47
C THR A 68 -13.21 12.59 14.94
N PHE A 69 -13.00 11.47 15.64
CA PHE A 69 -12.05 10.45 15.15
C PHE A 69 -12.40 9.94 13.75
N TYR A 70 -13.70 9.86 13.43
CA TYR A 70 -14.18 9.38 12.14
C TYR A 70 -13.80 10.31 10.97
N GLU A 71 -13.83 11.62 11.17
CA GLU A 71 -13.38 12.60 10.16
C GLU A 71 -11.90 12.42 9.85
N TYR A 72 -11.06 12.32 10.89
CA TYR A 72 -9.63 12.04 10.73
C TYR A 72 -9.40 10.71 10.00
N LEU A 73 -10.15 9.67 10.36
CA LEU A 73 -10.03 8.36 9.73
C LEU A 73 -10.36 8.45 8.24
N LYS A 74 -11.45 9.14 7.88
CA LYS A 74 -11.85 9.36 6.49
C LYS A 74 -10.76 10.11 5.70
N TYR A 75 -10.25 11.23 6.23
CA TYR A 75 -9.19 11.99 5.57
C TYR A 75 -7.90 11.18 5.41
N PHE A 76 -7.56 10.39 6.44
CA PHE A 76 -6.38 9.55 6.42
C PHE A 76 -6.44 8.46 5.35
N PHE A 77 -7.61 7.81 5.17
CA PHE A 77 -7.81 6.85 4.09
C PHE A 77 -7.85 7.50 2.70
N ILE A 78 -8.38 8.71 2.57
CA ILE A 78 -8.33 9.47 1.31
C ILE A 78 -6.88 9.78 0.93
N GLY A 79 -6.09 10.31 1.87
CA GLY A 79 -4.67 10.57 1.65
C GLY A 79 -3.89 9.29 1.32
N MET A 80 -4.18 8.18 2.02
CA MET A 80 -3.57 6.89 1.71
C MET A 80 -3.93 6.37 0.31
N PHE A 81 -5.18 6.53 -0.12
CA PHE A 81 -5.60 6.17 -1.47
C PHE A 81 -4.81 6.96 -2.53
N PHE A 82 -4.68 8.28 -2.34
CA PHE A 82 -3.88 9.11 -3.26
C PHE A 82 -2.40 8.74 -3.23
N ASN A 83 -1.84 8.41 -2.08
CA ASN A 83 -0.46 7.94 -1.96
C ASN A 83 -0.20 6.64 -2.74
N LEU A 84 -1.18 5.72 -2.76
CA LEU A 84 -1.06 4.43 -3.44
C LEU A 84 -1.37 4.51 -4.94
N ALA A 85 -2.37 5.32 -5.32
CA ALA A 85 -2.88 5.39 -6.69
C ALA A 85 -2.08 6.35 -7.58
N LEU A 86 -1.51 7.42 -7.00
CA LEU A 86 -0.75 8.38 -7.77
C LEU A 86 0.73 7.98 -7.82
N PRO A 87 1.42 8.22 -8.96
CA PRO A 87 2.86 8.13 -9.01
C PRO A 87 3.44 9.00 -7.88
N THR A 88 4.44 8.49 -7.17
CA THR A 88 5.05 9.12 -5.98
C THR A 88 5.45 10.59 -6.15
N SER A 89 5.54 11.08 -7.39
CA SER A 89 5.81 12.48 -7.74
C SER A 89 4.61 13.44 -7.60
N VAL A 90 3.37 12.95 -7.45
CA VAL A 90 2.14 13.78 -7.41
C VAL A 90 1.30 13.53 -6.14
N GLY A 91 1.36 12.32 -5.56
CA GLY A 91 0.32 11.89 -4.60
C GLY A 91 0.47 12.28 -3.14
N GLY A 92 1.68 12.58 -2.67
CA GLY A 92 1.95 12.76 -1.24
C GLY A 92 1.81 14.19 -0.73
N ASP A 93 2.28 15.17 -1.50
CA ASP A 93 2.45 16.55 -1.03
C ASP A 93 1.33 17.49 -1.48
N VAL A 94 0.42 17.02 -2.36
CA VAL A 94 -0.66 17.84 -2.93
C VAL A 94 -1.96 17.78 -2.09
N VAL A 95 -2.09 16.79 -1.19
CA VAL A 95 -3.30 16.49 -0.41
C VAL A 95 -3.08 16.76 1.06
#